data_AF-A0A7C8QQP0-F1
#
_entry.id   AF-A0A7C8QQP0-F1
#
_cell.length_a   1.000
_cell.length_b   1.000
_cell.length_c   1.000
_cell.angle_alpha   90.00
_cell.angle_beta   90.00
_cell.angle_gamma   90.00
#
_symmetry.space_group_name_H-M   'P 1'
#
loop_
_entity.id
_entity.type
_entity.pdbx_description
1 polymer ?
#
loop_
_entity_poly.entity_id
_entity_poly.type
_entity_poly.pdbx_seq_one_letter_code
_entity_poly.pdbx_strand_id
1 'polypeptide(L)'
;MENGSGGFLGDIVFERGSVGFYAGNQQFATKNLVFSKCRTGIWSRWDWGWTWKSIYMTGVTVGLNVTRDPGGINPGCNLVLDSVFNNVQTVVLLESTTGINGTTMVVLDNVVMQNCGIGLKASGSTLLAGGSRTIASWDRGRIYNDANPDGMLSTAGMDLTLLRKIDASLLGPGSGAPGGIFERLKPQ
;
A
#
# COMPACT_ATOMS: atom_id res chain seq x y z
N MET A 1 0.59 -5.61 16.50
CA MET A 1 0.36 -7.00 16.06
C MET A 1 1.69 -7.58 15.66
N GLU A 2 2.19 -8.54 16.42
CA GLU A 2 3.51 -9.13 16.25
C GLU A 2 3.48 -10.34 15.33
N ASN A 3 2.47 -11.19 15.40
CA ASN A 3 2.27 -12.32 14.49
C ASN A 3 0.78 -12.68 14.36
N GLY A 4 0.50 -13.75 13.62
CA GLY A 4 -0.81 -14.40 13.58
C GLY A 4 -1.12 -14.94 12.19
N SER A 5 -2.31 -15.52 12.07
CA SER A 5 -2.93 -15.93 10.81
C SER A 5 -4.32 -15.30 10.75
N GLY A 6 -4.31 -14.01 10.50
CA GLY A 6 -5.43 -13.12 10.69
C GLY A 6 -6.40 -13.10 9.52
N GLY A 7 -7.40 -12.24 9.73
CA GLY A 7 -8.58 -12.08 8.90
C GLY A 7 -8.81 -10.62 8.53
N PHE A 8 -9.82 -9.98 9.14
CA PHE A 8 -10.28 -8.64 8.76
C PHE A 8 -10.30 -7.65 9.93
N LEU A 9 -9.98 -6.38 9.65
CA LEU A 9 -10.21 -5.25 10.56
C LEU A 9 -10.55 -4.00 9.72
N GLY A 10 -11.35 -3.10 10.29
CA GLY A 10 -11.62 -1.84 9.63
C GLY A 10 -12.25 -0.80 10.56
N ASP A 11 -12.45 0.39 10.01
CA ASP A 11 -13.17 1.50 10.64
C ASP A 11 -12.47 2.04 11.89
N ILE A 12 -11.15 2.20 11.80
CA ILE A 12 -10.31 2.67 12.92
C ILE A 12 -9.63 3.98 12.54
N VAL A 13 -9.63 4.91 13.49
CA VAL A 13 -8.91 6.17 13.41
C VAL A 13 -7.71 6.13 14.34
N PHE A 14 -6.54 6.48 13.81
CA PHE A 14 -5.28 6.61 14.51
C PHE A 14 -4.82 8.08 14.46
N GLU A 15 -4.61 8.69 15.62
CA GLU A 15 -4.16 10.07 15.73
C GLU A 15 -2.81 10.17 16.43
N ARG A 16 -1.86 10.85 15.78
CA ARG A 16 -0.50 11.12 16.28
C ARG A 16 0.28 9.82 16.53
N GLY A 17 1.32 9.90 17.36
CA GLY A 17 2.16 8.75 17.72
C GLY A 17 3.32 8.48 16.77
N SER A 18 4.24 7.65 17.23
CA SER A 18 5.42 7.22 16.46
C SER A 18 5.04 6.27 15.32
N VAL A 19 4.13 5.33 15.59
CA VAL A 19 3.61 4.35 14.63
C VAL A 19 2.11 4.22 14.90
N GLY A 20 1.27 4.44 13.88
CA GLY A 20 -0.19 4.27 14.00
C GLY A 20 -0.56 2.80 14.12
N PHE A 21 -0.13 1.98 13.16
CA PHE A 21 -0.34 0.54 13.18
C PHE A 21 0.94 -0.24 12.89
N TYR A 22 1.42 -0.97 13.90
CA TYR A 22 2.52 -1.92 13.76
C TYR A 22 1.98 -3.31 13.45
N ALA A 23 2.20 -3.75 12.22
CA ALA A 23 1.50 -4.85 11.57
C ALA A 23 2.46 -5.99 11.19
N GLY A 24 2.24 -7.18 11.73
CA GLY A 24 2.95 -8.40 11.40
C GLY A 24 2.03 -9.61 11.47
N ASN A 25 1.78 -10.26 10.33
CA ASN A 25 0.82 -11.37 10.23
C ASN A 25 1.02 -12.14 8.90
N GLN A 26 0.67 -13.42 8.83
CA GLN A 26 0.72 -14.18 7.57
C GLN A 26 -0.07 -13.49 6.45
N GLN A 27 -1.35 -13.20 6.71
CA GLN A 27 -2.21 -12.49 5.78
C GLN A 27 -3.25 -11.65 6.51
N PHE A 28 -3.70 -10.58 5.88
CA PHE A 28 -4.79 -9.78 6.41
C PHE A 28 -5.46 -8.91 5.35
N ALA A 29 -6.74 -8.60 5.59
CA ALA A 29 -7.47 -7.57 4.87
C ALA A 29 -7.83 -6.44 5.82
N THR A 30 -7.43 -5.23 5.48
CA THR A 30 -7.76 -4.01 6.24
C THR A 30 -8.54 -3.07 5.37
N LYS A 31 -9.53 -2.40 5.96
CA LYS A 31 -10.40 -1.49 5.22
C LYS A 31 -10.75 -0.26 6.03
N ASN A 32 -10.82 0.91 5.39
CA ASN A 32 -11.28 2.15 6.02
C ASN A 32 -10.49 2.50 7.29
N LEU A 33 -9.18 2.68 7.14
CA LEU A 33 -8.31 3.12 8.22
C LEU A 33 -7.85 4.55 8.00
N VAL A 34 -7.96 5.38 9.03
CA VAL A 34 -7.62 6.80 8.98
C VAL A 34 -6.40 7.06 9.87
N PHE A 35 -5.37 7.70 9.32
CA PHE A 35 -4.15 8.07 10.03
C PHE A 35 -3.92 9.58 9.95
N SER A 36 -3.85 10.24 11.08
CA SER A 36 -3.63 11.69 11.16
C SER A 36 -2.39 12.02 11.98
N LYS A 37 -1.42 12.69 11.37
CA LYS A 37 -0.22 13.22 12.06
C LYS A 37 0.66 12.19 12.76
N CYS A 38 0.63 10.92 12.33
CA CYS A 38 1.57 9.89 12.76
C CYS A 38 2.96 10.16 12.15
N ARG A 39 4.04 9.81 12.86
CA ARG A 39 5.36 9.75 12.19
C ARG A 39 5.35 8.65 11.13
N THR A 40 4.96 7.44 11.49
CA THR A 40 4.67 6.36 10.54
C THR A 40 3.21 5.97 10.64
N GLY A 41 2.45 5.98 9.55
CA GLY A 41 1.06 5.56 9.54
C GLY A 41 0.95 4.06 9.81
N ILE A 42 1.47 3.27 8.88
CA ILE A 42 1.52 1.81 8.95
C ILE A 42 2.97 1.36 8.86
N TRP A 43 3.37 0.44 9.74
CA TRP A 43 4.59 -0.32 9.59
C TRP A 43 4.25 -1.80 9.39
N SER A 44 4.24 -2.26 8.13
CA SER A 44 4.13 -3.67 7.77
C SER A 44 5.51 -4.31 7.90
N ARG A 45 5.76 -4.95 9.03
CA ARG A 45 7.08 -5.45 9.42
C ARG A 45 7.37 -6.85 8.85
N TRP A 46 6.33 -7.65 8.65
CA TRP A 46 6.38 -8.96 7.98
C TRP A 46 4.98 -9.39 7.57
N ASP A 47 4.88 -10.01 6.39
CA ASP A 47 3.68 -10.68 5.91
C ASP A 47 4.04 -11.73 4.84
N TRP A 48 3.06 -12.56 4.48
CA TRP A 48 3.05 -13.23 3.17
C TRP A 48 2.28 -12.39 2.16
N GLY A 49 1.16 -11.81 2.60
CA GLY A 49 0.42 -10.84 1.80
C GLY A 49 -0.64 -10.04 2.55
N TRP A 50 -0.74 -8.75 2.26
CA TRP A 50 -1.69 -7.84 2.92
C TRP A 50 -2.42 -6.95 1.93
N THR A 51 -3.75 -6.83 2.09
CA THR A 51 -4.57 -5.84 1.37
C THR A 51 -4.95 -4.67 2.27
N TRP A 52 -4.55 -3.47 1.85
CA TRP A 52 -4.82 -2.18 2.49
C TRP A 52 -5.80 -1.41 1.62
N LYS A 53 -7.11 -1.52 1.91
CA LYS A 53 -8.15 -0.84 1.14
C LYS A 53 -8.65 0.41 1.86
N SER A 54 -8.92 1.47 1.13
CA SER A 54 -9.53 2.70 1.67
C SER A 54 -8.74 3.25 2.85
N ILE A 55 -7.42 3.37 2.68
CA ILE A 55 -6.54 3.98 3.66
C ILE A 55 -6.53 5.49 3.42
N TYR A 56 -6.77 6.27 4.47
CA TYR A 56 -6.72 7.72 4.41
C TYR A 56 -5.62 8.23 5.34
N MET A 57 -4.66 8.96 4.79
CA MET A 57 -3.56 9.54 5.58
C MET A 57 -3.47 11.04 5.40
N THR A 58 -3.35 11.79 6.50
CA THR A 58 -3.13 13.24 6.46
C THR A 58 -2.00 13.67 7.38
N GLY A 59 -1.02 14.39 6.81
CA GLY A 59 0.10 14.96 7.57
C GLY A 59 1.03 13.91 8.20
N VAL A 60 1.13 12.74 7.57
CA VAL A 60 1.98 11.62 8.02
C VAL A 60 3.38 11.75 7.42
N THR A 61 4.45 11.44 8.17
CA THR A 61 5.81 11.47 7.60
C THR A 61 6.04 10.31 6.64
N VAL A 62 5.86 9.07 7.11
CA VAL A 62 5.94 7.84 6.30
C VAL A 62 4.59 7.14 6.29
N GLY A 63 3.98 6.99 5.12
CA GLY A 63 2.66 6.39 4.98
C GLY A 63 2.67 4.90 5.33
N LEU A 64 3.14 4.08 4.40
CA LEU A 64 3.35 2.65 4.56
C LEU A 64 4.85 2.34 4.57
N ASN A 65 5.36 1.94 5.74
CA ASN A 65 6.70 1.40 5.88
C ASN A 65 6.66 -0.13 5.72
N VAL A 66 7.33 -0.65 4.69
CA VAL A 66 7.40 -2.09 4.36
C VAL A 66 8.84 -2.60 4.54
N THR A 67 9.56 -2.02 5.51
CA THR A 67 10.86 -2.55 5.95
C THR A 67 10.65 -3.57 7.05
N ARG A 68 11.46 -4.63 7.07
CA ARG A 68 11.47 -5.56 8.19
C ARG A 68 12.09 -4.95 9.43
N ASP A 69 11.86 -5.62 10.56
CA ASP A 69 12.69 -5.43 11.75
C ASP A 69 14.12 -5.94 11.50
N PRO A 70 15.12 -5.45 12.26
CA PRO A 70 16.48 -5.99 12.22
C PRO A 70 16.49 -7.51 12.47
N GLY A 71 17.11 -8.26 11.55
CA GLY A 71 17.13 -9.73 11.60
C GLY A 71 15.81 -10.41 11.22
N GLY A 72 14.79 -9.65 10.84
CA GLY A 72 13.49 -10.16 10.40
C GLY A 72 13.48 -10.67 8.96
N ILE A 73 12.33 -11.24 8.60
CA ILE A 73 12.01 -11.59 7.20
C ILE A 73 11.34 -10.38 6.56
N ASN A 74 11.70 -10.10 5.32
CA ASN A 74 11.05 -9.04 4.55
C ASN A 74 9.54 -9.32 4.41
N PRO A 75 8.69 -8.28 4.45
CA PRO A 75 7.29 -8.41 4.08
C PRO A 75 7.16 -8.98 2.65
N GLY A 76 6.17 -9.84 2.42
CA GLY A 76 5.96 -10.56 1.18
C GLY A 76 5.33 -9.69 0.11
N CYS A 77 4.06 -9.31 0.28
CA CYS A 77 3.34 -8.48 -0.68
C CYS A 77 2.33 -7.54 -0.02
N ASN A 78 2.27 -6.30 -0.50
CA ASN A 78 1.38 -5.27 0.03
C ASN A 78 0.60 -4.61 -1.12
N LEU A 79 -0.71 -4.85 -1.15
CA LEU A 79 -1.63 -4.18 -2.06
C LEU A 79 -2.24 -2.97 -1.34
N VAL A 80 -2.02 -1.77 -1.88
CA VAL A 80 -2.69 -0.54 -1.44
C VAL A 80 -3.73 -0.18 -2.50
N LEU A 81 -5.00 -0.26 -2.11
CA LEU A 81 -6.16 -0.15 -2.99
C LEU A 81 -7.05 1.02 -2.54
N ASP A 82 -7.55 1.80 -3.49
CA ASP A 82 -8.54 2.86 -3.28
C ASP A 82 -8.17 3.81 -2.13
N SER A 83 -6.92 4.27 -2.07
CA SER A 83 -6.39 4.96 -0.89
C SER A 83 -6.01 6.42 -1.18
N VAL A 84 -6.05 7.27 -0.16
CA VAL A 84 -5.75 8.70 -0.27
C VAL A 84 -4.63 9.08 0.69
N PHE A 85 -3.58 9.69 0.16
CA PHE A 85 -2.46 10.24 0.91
C PHE A 85 -2.42 11.75 0.69
N ASN A 86 -2.57 12.51 1.78
CA ASN A 86 -2.58 13.98 1.76
C ASN A 86 -1.47 14.54 2.66
N ASN A 87 -0.60 15.37 2.10
CA ASN A 87 0.56 15.95 2.79
C ASN A 87 1.44 14.86 3.44
N VAL A 88 1.75 13.80 2.71
CA VAL A 88 2.59 12.68 3.17
C VAL A 88 4.00 12.80 2.58
N GLN A 89 5.05 12.79 3.41
CA GLN A 89 6.41 13.02 2.90
C GLN A 89 6.94 11.84 2.08
N THR A 90 6.69 10.60 2.51
CA THR A 90 6.98 9.38 1.75
C THR A 90 5.79 8.44 1.85
N VAL A 91 5.10 8.16 0.73
CA VAL A 91 3.88 7.35 0.71
C VAL A 91 4.19 5.88 0.98
N VAL A 92 5.17 5.30 0.28
CA VAL A 92 5.69 3.95 0.56
C VAL A 92 7.21 3.96 0.75
N LEU A 93 7.69 3.33 1.82
CA LEU A 93 9.11 3.15 2.12
C LEU A 93 9.49 1.67 2.12
N LEU A 94 10.52 1.32 1.34
CA LEU A 94 11.05 -0.03 1.18
C LEU A 94 12.55 -0.10 1.52
N GLU A 95 13.03 -1.29 1.90
CA GLU A 95 14.44 -1.51 2.29
C GLU A 95 15.38 -1.60 1.07
N SER A 96 15.03 -2.44 0.09
CA SER A 96 15.91 -2.81 -1.03
C SER A 96 15.30 -2.48 -2.39
N THR A 97 16.12 -2.08 -3.37
CA THR A 97 15.75 -2.03 -4.80
C THR A 97 15.93 -3.38 -5.52
N THR A 98 16.76 -4.28 -4.99
CA THR A 98 17.11 -5.58 -5.59
C THR A 98 16.67 -6.76 -4.70
N GLY A 99 16.72 -7.99 -5.23
CA GLY A 99 16.43 -9.19 -4.44
C GLY A 99 14.97 -9.33 -4.00
N ILE A 100 14.03 -8.73 -4.74
CA ILE A 100 12.59 -8.70 -4.40
C ILE A 100 11.78 -9.85 -5.00
N ASN A 101 12.43 -10.83 -5.63
CA ASN A 101 11.71 -11.95 -6.22
C ASN A 101 11.09 -12.80 -5.10
N GLY A 102 9.76 -12.75 -4.96
CA GLY A 102 9.02 -13.40 -3.88
C GLY A 102 8.99 -12.63 -2.55
N THR A 103 9.41 -11.35 -2.53
CA THR A 103 9.45 -10.54 -1.31
C THR A 103 9.37 -9.04 -1.62
N THR A 104 8.72 -8.26 -0.77
CA THR A 104 8.62 -6.80 -0.82
C THR A 104 7.94 -6.29 -2.10
N MET A 105 6.96 -7.07 -2.57
CA MET A 105 6.12 -6.70 -3.69
C MET A 105 5.12 -5.63 -3.24
N VAL A 106 4.90 -4.61 -4.07
CA VAL A 106 3.97 -3.52 -3.76
C VAL A 106 3.14 -3.20 -4.98
N VAL A 107 1.82 -3.24 -4.79
CA VAL A 107 0.84 -2.81 -5.78
C VAL A 107 0.14 -1.57 -5.25
N LEU A 108 0.07 -0.53 -6.08
CA LEU A 108 -0.71 0.68 -5.83
C LEU A 108 -1.82 0.75 -6.88
N ASP A 109 -3.07 0.60 -6.47
CA ASP A 109 -4.23 0.65 -7.38
C ASP A 109 -5.25 1.68 -6.89
N ASN A 110 -5.61 2.62 -7.76
CA ASN A 110 -6.44 3.79 -7.43
C ASN A 110 -5.95 4.54 -6.18
N VAL A 111 -4.69 4.96 -6.21
CA VAL A 111 -4.07 5.70 -5.10
C VAL A 111 -3.99 7.18 -5.42
N VAL A 112 -4.67 8.00 -4.64
CA VAL A 112 -4.66 9.47 -4.75
C VAL A 112 -3.56 10.02 -3.86
N MET A 113 -2.65 10.79 -4.44
CA MET A 113 -1.65 11.58 -3.73
C MET A 113 -1.99 13.06 -3.87
N GLN A 114 -1.93 13.79 -2.76
CA GLN A 114 -2.09 15.23 -2.71
C GLN A 114 -0.94 15.82 -1.90
N ASN A 115 -0.09 16.62 -2.55
CA ASN A 115 1.08 17.26 -1.96
C ASN A 115 2.02 16.25 -1.26
N CYS A 116 2.22 15.09 -1.89
CA CYS A 116 3.13 14.08 -1.35
C CYS A 116 4.57 14.35 -1.80
N GLY A 117 5.56 14.08 -0.93
CA GLY A 117 6.98 14.25 -1.28
C GLY A 117 7.46 13.19 -2.28
N ILE A 118 7.53 11.94 -1.83
CA ILE A 118 7.92 10.78 -2.63
C ILE A 118 6.79 9.76 -2.61
N GLY A 119 6.42 9.23 -3.78
CA GLY A 119 5.41 8.17 -3.90
C GLY A 119 5.96 6.84 -3.39
N LEU A 120 7.13 6.44 -3.88
CA LEU A 120 7.80 5.23 -3.40
C LEU A 120 9.31 5.42 -3.33
N LYS A 121 9.89 5.14 -2.16
CA LYS A 121 11.31 5.22 -1.89
C LYS A 121 11.86 3.84 -1.52
N ALA A 122 12.99 3.45 -2.12
CA ALA A 122 13.69 2.20 -1.81
C ALA A 122 15.20 2.44 -1.76
N SER A 123 15.87 2.01 -0.69
CA SER A 123 17.34 2.17 -0.51
C SER A 123 17.85 3.59 -0.80
N GLY A 124 17.12 4.62 -0.35
CA GLY A 124 17.47 6.02 -0.62
C GLY A 124 17.06 6.54 -2.00
N SER A 125 16.76 5.67 -2.95
CA SER A 125 16.35 6.01 -4.32
C SER A 125 14.84 6.23 -4.43
N THR A 126 14.43 7.16 -5.29
CA THR A 126 13.01 7.34 -5.65
C THR A 126 12.66 6.39 -6.78
N LEU A 127 11.67 5.51 -6.58
CA LEU A 127 11.15 4.62 -7.62
C LEU A 127 9.85 5.16 -8.23
N LEU A 128 9.04 5.87 -7.44
CA LEU A 128 7.83 6.53 -7.90
C LEU A 128 7.81 7.96 -7.38
N ALA A 129 7.71 8.92 -8.31
CA ALA A 129 7.59 10.34 -7.98
C ALA A 129 6.33 10.61 -7.16
N GLY A 130 6.42 11.54 -6.20
CA GLY A 130 5.28 12.03 -5.44
C GLY A 130 4.47 13.08 -6.22
N GLY A 131 4.13 14.17 -5.53
CA GLY A 131 3.31 15.27 -6.04
C GLY A 131 1.82 15.10 -5.76
N SER A 132 1.02 15.78 -6.57
CA SER A 132 -0.45 15.70 -6.56
C SER A 132 -0.92 15.00 -7.84
N ARG A 133 -1.36 13.75 -7.72
CA ARG A 133 -1.73 12.87 -8.84
C ARG A 133 -2.55 11.68 -8.36
N THR A 134 -3.25 11.04 -9.27
CA THR A 134 -3.84 9.70 -9.05
C THR A 134 -2.99 8.66 -9.77
N ILE A 135 -2.61 7.61 -9.05
CA ILE A 135 -2.01 6.40 -9.60
C ILE A 135 -3.17 5.45 -9.92
N ALA A 136 -3.44 5.20 -11.20
CA ALA A 136 -4.50 4.29 -11.59
C ALA A 136 -4.13 2.84 -11.26
N SER A 137 -2.98 2.34 -11.75
CA SER A 137 -2.40 1.08 -11.28
C SER A 137 -0.89 1.07 -11.50
N TRP A 138 -0.13 0.62 -10.50
CA TRP A 138 1.32 0.52 -10.55
C TRP A 138 1.77 -0.66 -9.70
N ASP A 139 2.78 -1.40 -10.16
CA ASP A 139 3.27 -2.58 -9.46
C ASP A 139 4.80 -2.65 -9.49
N ARG A 140 5.35 -3.21 -8.42
CA ARG A 140 6.74 -3.63 -8.28
C ARG A 140 6.76 -5.08 -7.80
N GLY A 141 7.29 -5.96 -8.64
CA GLY A 141 7.30 -7.40 -8.40
C GLY A 141 7.57 -8.16 -9.70
N ARG A 142 7.19 -9.44 -9.74
CA ARG A 142 7.23 -10.24 -10.97
C ARG A 142 5.88 -10.17 -11.67
N ILE A 143 5.86 -9.65 -12.88
CA ILE A 143 4.65 -9.34 -13.64
C ILE A 143 4.51 -10.37 -14.77
N TYR A 144 3.37 -11.05 -14.81
CA TYR A 144 3.00 -11.99 -15.85
C TYR A 144 1.91 -11.39 -16.73
N ASN A 145 2.11 -11.38 -18.05
CA ASN A 145 1.11 -10.94 -19.03
C ASN A 145 1.42 -11.55 -20.41
N ASP A 146 0.59 -11.29 -21.42
CA ASP A 146 0.77 -11.83 -22.77
C ASP A 146 2.13 -11.49 -23.40
N ALA A 147 2.72 -10.35 -23.03
CA ALA A 147 4.06 -9.95 -23.46
C ALA A 147 5.19 -10.57 -22.62
N ASN A 148 4.88 -11.08 -21.42
CA ASN A 148 5.83 -11.63 -20.44
C ASN A 148 5.27 -12.93 -19.83
N PRO A 149 5.09 -14.00 -20.61
CA PRO A 149 4.47 -15.25 -20.13
C PRO A 149 5.30 -15.96 -19.06
N ASP A 150 6.64 -15.81 -19.10
CA ASP A 150 7.56 -16.37 -18.09
C ASP A 150 7.77 -15.46 -16.87
N GLY A 151 7.10 -14.31 -16.86
CA GLY A 151 7.15 -13.32 -15.78
C GLY A 151 8.39 -12.42 -15.82
N MET A 152 8.16 -11.12 -15.94
CA MET A 152 9.22 -10.11 -15.90
C MET A 152 9.38 -9.52 -14.50
N LEU A 153 10.60 -9.55 -13.95
CA LEU A 153 10.89 -8.89 -12.68
C LEU A 153 11.04 -7.38 -12.87
N SER A 154 10.11 -6.61 -12.30
CA SER A 154 10.12 -5.15 -12.32
C SER A 154 10.62 -4.60 -10.98
N THR A 155 11.93 -4.32 -10.89
CA THR A 155 12.58 -3.79 -9.68
C THR A 155 12.36 -2.30 -9.47
N ALA A 156 12.29 -1.53 -10.56
CA ALA A 156 11.96 -0.11 -10.57
C ALA A 156 10.45 0.15 -10.53
N GLY A 157 9.65 -0.91 -10.71
CA GLY A 157 8.20 -0.88 -10.85
C GLY A 157 7.73 -0.46 -12.24
N MET A 158 6.45 -0.71 -12.50
CA MET A 158 5.81 -0.61 -13.80
C MET A 158 4.42 0.02 -13.65
N ASP A 159 4.09 0.92 -14.57
CA ASP A 159 2.72 1.42 -14.73
C ASP A 159 1.86 0.32 -15.39
N LEU A 160 0.80 -0.09 -14.70
CA LEU A 160 -0.13 -1.13 -15.16
C LEU A 160 -1.49 -0.56 -15.57
N THR A 161 -1.60 0.76 -15.73
CA THR A 161 -2.86 1.43 -16.03
C THR A 161 -3.58 0.83 -17.25
N LEU A 162 -2.86 0.44 -18.30
CA LEU A 162 -3.45 -0.18 -19.50
C LEU A 162 -3.96 -1.62 -19.28
N LEU A 163 -3.47 -2.30 -18.25
CA LEU A 163 -3.87 -3.66 -17.88
C LEU A 163 -4.99 -3.66 -16.84
N ARG A 164 -5.21 -2.53 -16.16
CA ARG A 164 -6.22 -2.36 -15.13
C ARG A 164 -7.63 -2.44 -15.73
N LYS A 165 -8.38 -3.46 -15.37
CA LYS A 165 -9.78 -3.67 -15.79
C LYS A 165 -10.65 -3.93 -14.58
N ILE A 166 -11.59 -3.02 -14.31
CA ILE A 166 -12.59 -3.18 -13.26
C ILE A 166 -13.96 -2.90 -13.88
N ASP A 167 -14.87 -3.84 -13.69
CA ASP A 167 -16.25 -3.68 -14.13
C ASP A 167 -16.95 -2.58 -13.30
N ALA A 168 -17.68 -1.69 -13.97
CA ALA A 168 -18.36 -0.57 -13.32
C ALA A 168 -19.38 -1.03 -12.25
N SER A 169 -19.92 -2.25 -12.36
CA SER A 169 -20.82 -2.84 -11.37
C SER A 169 -20.16 -3.17 -10.02
N LEU A 170 -18.83 -3.24 -9.97
CA LEU A 170 -18.07 -3.45 -8.74
C LEU A 170 -17.73 -2.13 -8.02
N LEU A 171 -17.95 -1.00 -8.69
CA LEU A 171 -17.70 0.32 -8.13
C LEU A 171 -18.90 0.79 -7.31
N GLY A 172 -18.64 1.59 -6.28
CA GLY A 172 -19.73 2.10 -5.46
C GLY A 172 -19.26 3.08 -4.39
N PRO A 173 -20.17 3.51 -3.50
CA PRO A 173 -19.79 4.33 -2.36
C PRO A 173 -18.72 3.65 -1.52
N GLY A 174 -17.80 4.46 -1.01
CA GLY A 174 -16.71 4.05 -0.13
C GLY A 174 -16.07 5.26 0.53
N SER A 175 -15.26 5.02 1.56
CA SER A 175 -14.52 6.06 2.30
C SER A 175 -13.10 6.31 1.74
N GLY A 176 -12.68 5.49 0.77
CA GLY A 176 -11.40 5.59 0.09
C GLY A 176 -11.37 6.60 -1.07
N ALA A 177 -10.46 6.35 -2.00
CA ALA A 177 -10.32 7.14 -3.22
C ALA A 177 -11.63 7.14 -4.04
N PRO A 178 -11.98 8.26 -4.71
CA PRO A 178 -13.15 8.33 -5.59
C PRO A 178 -13.13 7.24 -6.67
N GLY A 179 -14.31 6.72 -7.02
CA GLY A 179 -14.44 5.67 -8.04
C GLY A 179 -13.83 4.33 -7.64
N GLY A 180 -13.66 4.08 -6.34
CA GLY A 180 -13.14 2.82 -5.80
C GLY A 180 -14.15 1.67 -5.80
N ILE A 181 -13.65 0.49 -5.46
CA ILE A 181 -14.47 -0.72 -5.27
C ILE A 181 -15.46 -0.49 -4.13
N PHE A 182 -16.72 -0.89 -4.36
CA PHE A 182 -17.79 -0.79 -3.38
C PHE A 182 -17.37 -1.34 -2.02
N GLU A 183 -17.71 -0.61 -0.97
CA GLU A 183 -17.55 -1.11 0.39
C GLU A 183 -18.68 -0.69 1.30
N ARG A 184 -19.00 -1.59 2.24
CA ARG A 184 -19.98 -1.34 3.29
C ARG A 184 -19.49 -1.96 4.59
N LEU A 185 -19.87 -1.34 5.70
CA LEU A 185 -19.53 -1.83 7.03
C LEU A 185 -20.54 -2.90 7.45
N LYS A 186 -20.13 -3.70 8.43
CA LYS A 186 -21.07 -4.60 9.11
C LYS A 186 -22.20 -3.74 9.69
N PRO A 187 -23.48 -4.01 9.34
CA PRO A 187 -24.61 -3.33 9.98
C PRO A 187 -24.52 -3.54 11.51
N GLN A 188 -24.71 -2.45 12.26
CA GLN A 188 -24.74 -2.48 13.72
C GLN A 188 -26.13 -2.90 14.22
#